data_AF-A0A2E6E8Z2-F1
#
_entry.id   AF-A0A2E6E8Z2-F1
#
_cell.length_a   1.000
_cell.length_b   1.000
_cell.length_c   1.000
_cell.angle_alpha   90.00
_cell.angle_beta   90.00
_cell.angle_gamma   90.00
#
_symmetry.space_group_name_H-M   'P 1'
#
loop_
_entity.id
_entity.type
_entity.pdbx_description
1 polymer ?
#
loop_
_entity_poly.entity_id
_entity_poly.type
_entity_poly.pdbx_seq_one_letter_code
_entity_poly.pdbx_strand_id
1 'polypeptide(L)'
;MQTYSTGKQQLIRRVVSAFIACAPFAQANAAAEAAYCDVSTPGDVVVSRPQPNEPALDDVNWFARPVPNDTGDYIVAYATHNQNYLYNLTSGEQVAIPDTSDAVATPDGLFITVPSFYTPDHTVNFYETANLMAALSAGHDGRNIEPIFTHRDEKVFDTFYQSTGILSSTQTGADFVIRYRMMFSGSNPPTPPGFLIADYTVTKKKGETSFEPSPVLQLCPEIVGDMGTPFISKDGRYIVAHDNSDLEKTATLKLFEITGVDYSAQTTSCDLVIDFGFRASKADFSFDNSQVTFHLSTNDYITTFIDGGIDFPHITDIVIVDLMQAEDGSITGYEGISRLTTSLEPGVGNYFPAFFPDGKIFYIANKVPRNAPNYDVGPAEDRRFELRVLDPDTALRQTNIFDLAGHRSNAETIGRSWQQQCIPGNDPVMGSKSAWHFLSLAESQCNELVSEQWAGNQLRKKELLETCALAL
;
A
#
# COMPACT_ATOMS: atom_id res chain seq x y z
N MET A 1 67.70 -5.92 -12.62
CA MET A 1 68.95 -5.65 -13.36
C MET A 1 68.69 -5.86 -14.84
N GLN A 2 68.95 -4.82 -15.63
CA GLN A 2 69.27 -4.79 -17.06
C GLN A 2 68.30 -5.38 -18.11
N THR A 3 67.62 -4.43 -18.75
CA THR A 3 67.19 -4.29 -20.15
C THR A 3 68.15 -4.79 -21.23
N TYR A 4 67.62 -5.19 -22.41
CA TYR A 4 68.00 -4.83 -23.81
C TYR A 4 67.05 -5.63 -24.74
N SER A 5 66.15 -5.10 -25.58
CA SER A 5 66.19 -4.10 -26.68
C SER A 5 66.61 -4.67 -28.05
N THR A 6 65.95 -4.11 -29.09
CA THR A 6 66.18 -4.15 -30.56
C THR A 6 65.46 -5.26 -31.34
N GLY A 7 64.82 -5.04 -32.48
CA GLY A 7 64.59 -3.82 -33.28
C GLY A 7 64.14 -4.17 -34.72
N LYS A 8 63.12 -3.44 -35.22
CA LYS A 8 62.88 -2.87 -36.58
C LYS A 8 63.31 -3.60 -37.87
N GLN A 9 62.36 -3.77 -38.81
CA GLN A 9 62.22 -3.07 -40.13
C GLN A 9 61.17 -3.79 -41.03
N GLN A 10 60.00 -3.18 -41.29
CA GLN A 10 59.61 -2.46 -42.52
C GLN A 10 59.64 -3.27 -43.84
N LEU A 11 58.44 -3.51 -44.42
CA LEU A 11 58.25 -3.31 -45.85
C LEU A 11 56.83 -2.78 -46.16
N ILE A 12 56.83 -1.69 -46.92
CA ILE A 12 55.70 -0.88 -47.39
C ILE A 12 55.12 -1.52 -48.66
N ARG A 13 53.79 -1.66 -48.74
CA ARG A 13 53.06 -1.51 -50.01
C ARG A 13 51.73 -0.80 -49.79
N ARG A 14 51.60 0.35 -50.47
CA ARG A 14 50.39 1.15 -50.67
C ARG A 14 49.54 0.53 -51.79
N VAL A 15 48.23 0.42 -51.58
CA VAL A 15 47.16 0.52 -52.60
C VAL A 15 45.97 1.15 -51.87
N VAL A 16 45.79 2.47 -51.99
CA VAL A 16 44.79 3.16 -52.84
C VAL A 16 43.34 2.72 -52.56
N SER A 17 42.72 3.53 -51.70
CA SER A 17 41.34 4.00 -51.61
C SER A 17 40.23 3.32 -52.42
N ALA A 18 39.22 2.81 -51.71
CA ALA A 18 37.82 2.90 -52.10
C ALA A 18 37.02 3.44 -50.90
N PHE A 19 36.47 4.65 -51.06
CA PHE A 19 35.49 5.24 -50.15
C PHE A 19 34.18 4.46 -50.28
N ILE A 20 33.74 3.81 -49.20
CA ILE A 20 32.33 3.44 -49.01
C ILE A 20 31.86 4.25 -47.82
N ALA A 21 30.94 5.17 -48.08
CA ALA A 21 30.21 5.88 -47.05
C ALA A 21 29.32 4.87 -46.32
N CYS A 22 29.70 4.50 -45.10
CA CYS A 22 28.76 3.91 -44.15
C CYS A 22 27.90 5.05 -43.60
N ALA A 23 26.63 5.07 -44.00
CA ALA A 23 25.59 5.79 -43.29
C ALA A 23 25.57 5.34 -41.82
N PRO A 24 25.25 6.23 -40.85
CA PRO A 24 24.97 5.79 -39.51
C PRO A 24 23.67 4.98 -39.56
N PHE A 25 23.76 3.67 -39.30
CA PHE A 25 22.61 2.90 -38.89
C PHE A 25 22.13 3.51 -37.58
N ALA A 26 21.06 4.30 -37.66
CA ALA A 26 20.19 4.51 -36.53
C ALA A 26 19.69 3.11 -36.12
N GLN A 27 20.22 2.58 -35.02
CA GLN A 27 19.55 1.52 -34.29
C GLN A 27 18.26 2.15 -33.75
N ALA A 28 17.19 2.05 -34.54
CA ALA A 28 15.86 2.11 -34.00
C ALA A 28 15.79 0.96 -32.99
N ASN A 29 15.69 1.29 -31.71
CA ASN A 29 15.19 0.37 -30.71
C ASN A 29 13.77 0.01 -31.15
N ALA A 30 13.63 -1.10 -31.87
CA ALA A 30 12.36 -1.75 -32.02
C ALA A 30 12.00 -2.24 -30.62
N ALA A 31 11.20 -1.44 -29.91
CA ALA A 31 10.46 -1.94 -28.76
C ALA A 31 9.72 -3.18 -29.27
N ALA A 32 10.02 -4.35 -28.71
CA ALA A 32 9.24 -5.54 -29.01
C ALA A 32 7.78 -5.17 -28.74
N GLU A 33 6.90 -5.38 -29.71
CA GLU A 33 5.46 -5.26 -29.48
C GLU A 33 5.12 -6.20 -28.32
N ALA A 34 4.71 -5.64 -27.19
CA ALA A 34 4.27 -6.42 -26.05
C ALA A 34 3.09 -7.28 -26.51
N ALA A 35 3.17 -8.60 -26.30
CA ALA A 35 2.08 -9.50 -26.62
C ALA A 35 0.84 -9.09 -25.81
N TYR A 36 -0.38 -9.35 -26.28
CA TYR A 36 -1.58 -9.01 -25.49
C TYR A 36 -1.65 -9.75 -24.14
N CYS A 37 -0.87 -10.82 -23.94
CA CYS A 37 -0.73 -11.51 -22.66
C CYS A 37 0.32 -10.89 -21.72
N ASP A 38 1.12 -9.94 -22.22
CA ASP A 38 2.01 -9.17 -21.36
C ASP A 38 1.15 -8.21 -20.54
N VAL A 39 1.30 -8.22 -19.22
CA VAL A 39 0.70 -7.22 -18.34
C VAL A 39 1.81 -6.38 -17.76
N SER A 40 1.71 -5.06 -17.93
CA SER A 40 2.67 -4.16 -17.33
C SER A 40 2.42 -4.05 -15.82
N THR A 41 3.51 -3.94 -15.06
CA THR A 41 3.50 -3.44 -13.69
C THR A 41 4.02 -2.01 -13.81
N PRO A 42 3.14 -1.01 -13.92
CA PRO A 42 3.53 0.32 -14.39
C PRO A 42 4.31 1.14 -13.36
N GLY A 43 4.35 0.73 -12.10
CA GLY A 43 5.11 1.44 -11.08
C GLY A 43 6.57 1.00 -11.00
N ASP A 44 7.45 1.99 -10.92
CA ASP A 44 8.89 1.76 -10.80
C ASP A 44 9.27 1.48 -9.35
N VAL A 45 9.73 0.25 -9.08
CA VAL A 45 10.26 -0.12 -7.77
C VAL A 45 11.63 0.55 -7.59
N VAL A 46 11.69 1.56 -6.73
CA VAL A 46 12.92 2.33 -6.44
C VAL A 46 13.75 1.70 -5.33
N VAL A 47 13.11 0.95 -4.43
CA VAL A 47 13.78 0.20 -3.37
C VAL A 47 13.13 -1.18 -3.24
N SER A 48 13.96 -2.21 -3.10
CA SER A 48 13.54 -3.54 -2.67
C SER A 48 14.51 -4.02 -1.59
N ARG A 49 13.96 -4.64 -0.56
CA ARG A 49 14.72 -5.25 0.54
C ARG A 49 14.09 -6.56 0.97
N PRO A 50 14.88 -7.52 1.46
CA PRO A 50 16.33 -7.47 1.61
C PRO A 50 17.12 -7.56 0.27
N GLN A 51 18.36 -7.08 0.22
CA GLN A 51 19.33 -7.23 -0.87
C GLN A 51 20.06 -8.58 -0.78
N PRO A 52 20.76 -9.08 -1.83
CA PRO A 52 21.34 -10.43 -1.84
C PRO A 52 22.27 -10.80 -0.66
N ASN A 53 22.88 -9.81 0.00
CA ASN A 53 23.80 -9.98 1.12
C ASN A 53 23.19 -9.68 2.50
N GLU A 54 21.89 -9.36 2.57
CA GLU A 54 21.18 -9.08 3.82
C GLU A 54 20.44 -10.33 4.35
N PRO A 55 20.11 -10.39 5.65
CA PRO A 55 19.29 -11.47 6.21
C PRO A 55 17.94 -11.58 5.49
N ALA A 56 17.41 -12.80 5.41
CA ALA A 56 16.08 -13.05 4.85
C ALA A 56 14.96 -12.48 5.75
N LEU A 57 13.85 -12.10 5.12
CA LEU A 57 12.59 -11.80 5.80
C LEU A 57 11.63 -12.97 5.59
N ASP A 58 11.63 -13.90 6.53
CA ASP A 58 10.79 -15.10 6.49
C ASP A 58 9.49 -14.96 7.28
N ASP A 59 9.41 -13.91 8.09
CA ASP A 59 8.25 -13.53 8.89
C ASP A 59 8.05 -12.02 8.81
N VAL A 60 6.96 -11.62 8.17
CA VAL A 60 6.44 -10.26 8.16
C VAL A 60 4.95 -10.41 8.30
N ASN A 61 4.39 -10.02 9.44
CA ASN A 61 2.96 -10.11 9.67
C ASN A 61 2.22 -9.04 8.86
N TRP A 62 0.91 -8.90 9.09
CA TRP A 62 0.06 -7.95 8.37
C TRP A 62 0.24 -6.51 8.89
N PHE A 63 1.32 -6.14 9.56
CA PHE A 63 1.49 -4.79 10.11
C PHE A 63 2.86 -4.23 9.75
N ALA A 64 2.88 -3.43 8.69
CA ALA A 64 4.03 -2.62 8.30
C ALA A 64 3.59 -1.23 7.82
N ARG A 65 4.30 -0.19 8.26
CA ARG A 65 3.99 1.21 7.97
C ARG A 65 5.24 2.07 7.84
N PRO A 66 5.27 3.00 6.88
CA PRO A 66 6.24 4.09 6.84
C PRO A 66 6.32 4.87 8.15
N VAL A 67 7.53 5.28 8.51
CA VAL A 67 7.84 6.16 9.63
C VAL A 67 8.34 7.48 9.06
N PRO A 68 7.50 8.54 9.06
CA PRO A 68 7.94 9.87 8.64
C PRO A 68 9.16 10.33 9.43
N ASN A 69 10.13 10.91 8.73
CA ASN A 69 11.39 11.32 9.31
C ASN A 69 11.99 12.48 8.50
N ASP A 70 12.88 13.24 9.15
CA ASP A 70 13.51 14.42 8.54
C ASP A 70 14.73 14.08 7.67
N THR A 71 15.21 12.82 7.67
CA THR A 71 16.38 12.42 6.87
C THR A 71 16.03 12.14 5.41
N GLY A 72 14.75 11.91 5.12
CA GLY A 72 14.28 11.49 3.80
C GLY A 72 14.54 10.01 3.51
N ASP A 73 14.93 9.23 4.53
CA ASP A 73 15.11 7.79 4.37
C ASP A 73 13.78 7.05 4.31
N TYR A 74 13.75 5.95 3.55
CA TYR A 74 12.61 5.04 3.52
C TYR A 74 12.66 4.12 4.72
N ILE A 75 12.06 4.55 5.83
CA ILE A 75 12.02 3.80 7.08
C ILE A 75 10.62 3.25 7.29
N VAL A 76 10.54 1.97 7.64
CA VAL A 76 9.28 1.32 7.98
C VAL A 76 9.35 0.71 9.37
N ALA A 77 8.27 0.86 10.13
CA ALA A 77 7.97 0.01 11.26
C ALA A 77 7.28 -1.24 10.72
N TYR A 78 7.75 -2.43 11.07
CA TYR A 78 7.08 -3.66 10.70
C TYR A 78 7.12 -4.66 11.84
N ALA A 79 6.18 -5.59 11.85
CA ALA A 79 6.10 -6.60 12.88
C ALA A 79 6.32 -8.02 12.33
N THR A 80 6.95 -8.82 13.17
CA THR A 80 6.99 -10.29 13.08
C THR A 80 5.90 -10.86 13.98
N HIS A 81 5.81 -12.18 14.14
CA HIS A 81 4.79 -12.80 14.99
C HIS A 81 4.83 -12.33 16.47
N ASN A 82 5.96 -11.84 16.97
CA ASN A 82 6.12 -11.50 18.39
C ASN A 82 6.94 -10.24 18.69
N GLN A 83 7.29 -9.45 17.68
CA GLN A 83 8.23 -8.35 17.84
C GLN A 83 8.06 -7.29 16.73
N ASN A 84 7.97 -6.02 17.14
CA ASN A 84 8.10 -4.85 16.25
C ASN A 84 9.56 -4.53 15.94
N TYR A 85 9.82 -4.01 14.73
CA TYR A 85 11.12 -3.54 14.26
C TYR A 85 11.00 -2.20 13.54
N LEU A 86 12.07 -1.40 13.58
CA LEU A 86 12.33 -0.38 12.58
C LEU A 86 13.31 -0.93 11.56
N TYR A 87 13.03 -0.70 10.28
CA TYR A 87 13.90 -1.06 9.16
C TYR A 87 14.08 0.15 8.25
N ASN A 88 15.32 0.66 8.18
CA ASN A 88 15.74 1.61 7.17
C ASN A 88 16.00 0.88 5.85
N LEU A 89 15.07 0.97 4.91
CA LEU A 89 15.15 0.36 3.59
C LEU A 89 16.20 1.04 2.70
N THR A 90 16.57 2.29 3.00
CA THR A 90 17.67 2.99 2.32
C THR A 90 19.02 2.35 2.69
N SER A 91 19.32 2.23 3.99
CA SER A 91 20.63 1.79 4.48
C SER A 91 20.77 0.28 4.64
N GLY A 92 19.66 -0.45 4.81
CA GLY A 92 19.67 -1.87 5.18
C GLY A 92 19.74 -2.11 6.69
N GLU A 93 19.74 -1.05 7.52
CA GLU A 93 19.82 -1.18 8.97
C GLU A 93 18.46 -1.49 9.61
N GLN A 94 18.47 -2.38 10.60
CA GLN A 94 17.28 -2.83 11.31
C GLN A 94 17.55 -2.95 12.81
N VAL A 95 16.59 -2.52 13.63
CA VAL A 95 16.60 -2.72 15.09
C VAL A 95 15.23 -3.13 15.59
N ALA A 96 15.19 -3.93 16.66
CA ALA A 96 13.93 -4.20 17.35
C ALA A 96 13.49 -2.96 18.15
N ILE A 97 12.18 -2.76 18.26
CA ILE A 97 11.55 -1.67 19.03
C ILE A 97 10.53 -2.24 20.02
N PRO A 98 9.97 -1.46 20.96
CA PRO A 98 9.06 -2.00 21.97
C PRO A 98 7.81 -2.70 21.41
N ASP A 99 7.19 -3.52 22.26
CA ASP A 99 5.96 -4.27 22.02
C ASP A 99 5.98 -5.26 20.84
N THR A 100 4.86 -5.96 20.63
CA THR A 100 4.84 -7.20 19.83
C THR A 100 4.34 -7.04 18.39
N SER A 101 3.45 -6.08 18.10
CA SER A 101 2.93 -5.85 16.74
C SER A 101 2.29 -4.47 16.58
N ASP A 102 1.95 -4.11 15.33
CA ASP A 102 1.21 -2.91 14.90
C ASP A 102 1.76 -1.58 15.42
N ALA A 103 3.08 -1.43 15.40
CA ALA A 103 3.73 -0.12 15.58
C ALA A 103 3.37 0.83 14.42
N VAL A 104 2.65 1.91 14.73
CA VAL A 104 2.18 2.90 13.74
C VAL A 104 2.71 4.28 14.09
N ALA A 105 3.40 4.93 13.16
CA ALA A 105 3.85 6.31 13.34
C ALA A 105 2.69 7.31 13.17
N THR A 106 2.72 8.40 13.94
CA THR A 106 1.88 9.57 13.68
C THR A 106 2.26 10.21 12.33
N PRO A 107 1.33 10.89 11.64
CA PRO A 107 1.64 11.50 10.33
C PRO A 107 2.77 12.54 10.36
N ASP A 108 3.04 13.16 11.50
CA ASP A 108 4.16 14.09 11.67
C ASP A 108 5.48 13.39 12.09
N GLY A 109 5.46 12.07 12.25
CA GLY A 109 6.62 11.28 12.65
C GLY A 109 7.07 11.49 14.10
N LEU A 110 6.35 12.25 14.92
CA LEU A 110 6.77 12.58 16.29
C LEU A 110 6.66 11.40 17.25
N PHE A 111 5.64 10.55 17.06
CA PHE A 111 5.39 9.40 17.91
C PHE A 111 5.17 8.12 17.10
N ILE A 112 5.55 6.99 17.70
CA ILE A 112 5.10 5.66 17.29
C ILE A 112 4.16 5.15 18.36
N THR A 113 2.97 4.70 17.95
CA THR A 113 1.97 4.14 18.85
C THR A 113 1.87 2.63 18.68
N VAL A 114 1.41 1.94 19.72
CA VAL A 114 1.11 0.50 19.69
C VAL A 114 -0.26 0.28 20.36
N PRO A 115 -1.19 -0.49 19.75
CA PRO A 115 -2.51 -0.68 20.31
C PRO A 115 -2.47 -1.74 21.43
N SER A 116 -3.45 -1.70 22.31
CA SER A 116 -3.37 -2.34 23.62
C SER A 116 -3.22 -3.86 23.58
N PHE A 117 -3.78 -4.55 22.59
CA PHE A 117 -3.64 -6.01 22.43
C PHE A 117 -2.17 -6.46 22.37
N TYR A 118 -1.28 -5.61 21.85
CA TYR A 118 0.13 -5.96 21.63
C TYR A 118 1.09 -5.51 22.73
N THR A 119 0.53 -4.91 23.80
CA THR A 119 1.31 -4.37 24.93
C THR A 119 1.16 -5.25 26.17
N PRO A 120 2.19 -5.38 27.01
CA PRO A 120 2.13 -6.24 28.21
C PRO A 120 1.03 -5.85 29.21
N ASP A 121 0.72 -4.55 29.26
CA ASP A 121 -0.20 -3.95 30.24
C ASP A 121 -1.61 -3.70 29.67
N HIS A 122 -1.87 -4.13 28.43
CA HIS A 122 -3.09 -3.80 27.69
C HIS A 122 -3.42 -2.30 27.65
N THR A 123 -2.42 -1.49 27.29
CA THR A 123 -2.51 -0.04 27.15
C THR A 123 -2.19 0.42 25.74
N VAL A 124 -2.80 1.51 25.27
CA VAL A 124 -2.31 2.15 24.05
C VAL A 124 -1.04 2.92 24.40
N ASN A 125 0.10 2.48 23.87
CA ASN A 125 1.41 3.04 24.19
C ASN A 125 1.81 4.09 23.14
N PHE A 126 2.45 5.17 23.60
CA PHE A 126 3.08 6.18 22.76
C PHE A 126 4.58 6.21 23.07
N TYR A 127 5.40 6.11 22.02
CA TYR A 127 6.85 6.19 22.08
C TYR A 127 7.31 7.42 21.31
N GLU A 128 8.28 8.17 21.84
CA GLU A 128 8.93 9.23 21.04
C GLU A 128 9.74 8.59 19.91
N THR A 129 9.38 8.89 18.66
CA THR A 129 10.04 8.33 17.48
C THR A 129 11.54 8.65 17.48
N ALA A 130 11.92 9.85 17.93
CA ALA A 130 13.32 10.26 18.00
C ALA A 130 14.21 9.31 18.81
N ASN A 131 13.69 8.72 19.90
CA ASN A 131 14.45 7.77 20.73
C ASN A 131 14.62 6.42 20.01
N LEU A 132 13.58 5.95 19.34
CA LEU A 132 13.62 4.72 18.52
C LEU A 132 14.56 4.89 17.32
N MET A 133 14.51 6.05 16.67
CA MET A 133 15.38 6.42 15.56
C MET A 133 16.85 6.57 15.97
N ALA A 134 17.13 7.06 17.18
CA ALA A 134 18.48 7.09 17.73
C ALA A 134 19.02 5.67 17.96
N ALA A 135 18.18 4.74 18.42
CA ALA A 135 18.55 3.33 18.55
C ALA A 135 18.88 2.70 17.19
N LEU A 136 18.03 2.94 16.18
CA LEU A 136 18.26 2.52 14.79
C LEU A 136 19.59 3.04 14.25
N SER A 137 19.81 4.35 14.34
CA SER A 137 21.03 5.01 13.84
C SER A 137 22.30 4.53 14.55
N ALA A 138 22.18 4.07 15.80
CA ALA A 138 23.28 3.52 16.55
C ALA A 138 23.46 2.00 16.33
N GLY A 139 22.57 1.33 15.60
CA GLY A 139 22.55 -0.12 15.42
C GLY A 139 22.27 -0.89 16.72
N HIS A 140 21.55 -0.29 17.67
CA HIS A 140 21.24 -0.89 18.97
C HIS A 140 19.75 -1.21 19.09
N ASP A 141 19.45 -2.28 19.82
CA ASP A 141 18.09 -2.69 20.14
C ASP A 141 17.36 -1.62 20.99
N GLY A 142 16.17 -1.19 20.53
CA GLY A 142 15.31 -0.21 21.18
C GLY A 142 14.17 -0.82 22.00
N ARG A 143 14.07 -2.16 22.14
CA ARG A 143 12.95 -2.86 22.81
C ARG A 143 12.64 -2.43 24.23
N ASN A 144 13.63 -1.90 24.95
CA ASN A 144 13.50 -1.48 26.35
C ASN A 144 13.25 0.03 26.49
N ILE A 145 12.98 0.74 25.38
CA ILE A 145 12.57 2.14 25.44
C ILE A 145 11.16 2.18 26.02
N GLU A 146 10.99 2.92 27.12
CA GLU A 146 9.72 3.08 27.79
C GLU A 146 8.78 4.03 27.02
N PRO A 147 7.45 3.81 27.08
CA PRO A 147 6.51 4.73 26.48
C PRO A 147 6.55 6.08 27.20
N ILE A 148 6.46 7.17 26.44
CA ILE A 148 6.32 8.53 27.01
C ILE A 148 4.90 8.74 27.57
N PHE A 149 3.92 7.98 27.06
CA PHE A 149 2.55 8.02 27.53
C PHE A 149 1.85 6.69 27.30
N THR A 150 0.95 6.32 28.22
CA THR A 150 0.10 5.13 28.14
C THR A 150 -1.34 5.52 28.38
N HIS A 151 -2.23 5.20 27.44
CA HIS A 151 -3.66 5.40 27.61
C HIS A 151 -4.32 4.13 28.17
N ARG A 152 -4.93 4.26 29.35
CA ARG A 152 -5.64 3.22 30.08
C ARG A 152 -7.12 3.56 30.12
N ASP A 153 -7.89 3.09 29.13
CA ASP A 153 -9.35 3.20 29.09
C ASP A 153 -9.94 1.83 28.73
N GLU A 154 -10.98 1.42 29.46
CA GLU A 154 -11.60 0.10 29.34
C GLU A 154 -12.18 -0.17 27.95
N LYS A 155 -12.58 0.88 27.20
CA LYS A 155 -13.15 0.73 25.85
C LYS A 155 -12.11 0.47 24.78
N VAL A 156 -10.87 0.91 24.98
CA VAL A 156 -9.74 0.60 24.10
C VAL A 156 -8.84 -0.47 24.70
N PHE A 157 -9.34 -1.21 25.70
CA PHE A 157 -8.69 -2.41 26.19
C PHE A 157 -8.71 -3.48 25.10
N ASP A 158 -7.56 -4.07 24.85
CA ASP A 158 -7.39 -5.20 23.94
C ASP A 158 -7.76 -4.92 22.47
N THR A 159 -7.48 -3.71 22.00
CA THR A 159 -7.64 -3.32 20.59
C THR A 159 -6.45 -3.84 19.77
N PHE A 160 -6.72 -4.51 18.64
CA PHE A 160 -5.68 -5.12 17.80
C PHE A 160 -5.28 -4.30 16.57
N TYR A 161 -5.94 -3.18 16.33
CA TYR A 161 -5.67 -2.35 15.16
C TYR A 161 -5.82 -0.87 15.45
N GLN A 162 -4.96 -0.05 14.83
CA GLN A 162 -5.01 1.40 14.92
C GLN A 162 -4.69 2.14 13.61
N SER A 163 -5.13 3.40 13.55
CA SER A 163 -4.79 4.36 12.50
C SER A 163 -4.86 5.78 13.06
N THR A 164 -4.03 6.70 12.56
CA THR A 164 -3.87 8.04 13.17
C THR A 164 -3.89 9.17 12.14
N GLY A 165 -4.61 10.25 12.45
CA GLY A 165 -4.64 11.51 11.70
C GLY A 165 -4.37 12.73 12.60
N ILE A 166 -4.06 13.88 12.00
CA ILE A 166 -3.79 15.17 12.69
C ILE A 166 -4.95 16.14 12.42
N LEU A 167 -5.78 16.39 13.43
CA LEU A 167 -6.91 17.33 13.34
C LEU A 167 -6.44 18.79 13.36
N SER A 168 -5.38 19.08 14.12
CA SER A 168 -4.75 20.39 14.16
C SER A 168 -3.33 20.30 14.69
N SER A 169 -2.48 21.22 14.24
CA SER A 169 -1.13 21.39 14.75
C SER A 169 -0.82 22.89 14.87
N THR A 170 -0.28 23.30 16.01
CA THR A 170 0.22 24.65 16.24
C THR A 170 1.60 24.54 16.85
N GLN A 171 2.59 25.11 16.17
CA GLN A 171 3.99 25.07 16.61
C GLN A 171 4.52 26.49 16.83
N THR A 172 5.30 26.68 17.89
CA THR A 172 6.00 27.94 18.19
C THR A 172 7.42 27.60 18.67
N GLY A 173 8.36 27.59 17.74
CA GLY A 173 9.72 27.11 18.01
C GLY A 173 9.72 25.60 18.33
N ALA A 174 10.26 25.24 19.49
CA ALA A 174 10.27 23.85 19.97
C ALA A 174 8.99 23.44 20.72
N ASP A 175 8.13 24.42 21.07
CA ASP A 175 6.86 24.15 21.73
C ASP A 175 5.78 23.87 20.68
N PHE A 176 4.87 22.95 20.97
CA PHE A 176 3.75 22.62 20.10
C PHE A 176 2.49 22.22 20.87
N VAL A 177 1.34 22.37 20.21
CA VAL A 177 0.07 21.75 20.57
C VAL A 177 -0.46 21.06 19.33
N ILE A 178 -0.58 19.74 19.39
CA ILE A 178 -1.06 18.90 18.28
C ILE A 178 -2.26 18.12 18.77
N ARG A 179 -3.29 18.03 17.95
CA ARG A 179 -4.46 17.22 18.23
C ARG A 179 -4.52 16.07 17.25
N TYR A 180 -4.22 14.88 17.74
CA TYR A 180 -4.35 13.65 16.96
C TYR A 180 -5.77 13.11 17.09
N ARG A 181 -6.23 12.41 16.05
CA ARG A 181 -7.35 11.47 16.14
C ARG A 181 -6.81 10.08 15.86
N MET A 182 -6.97 9.18 16.81
CA MET A 182 -6.68 7.78 16.60
C MET A 182 -7.97 7.01 16.48
N MET A 183 -8.02 6.12 15.51
CA MET A 183 -9.05 5.11 15.34
C MET A 183 -8.51 3.78 15.86
N PHE A 184 -9.38 3.02 16.53
CA PHE A 184 -9.11 1.69 17.02
C PHE A 184 -10.17 0.72 16.48
N SER A 185 -9.73 -0.49 16.15
CA SER A 185 -10.62 -1.60 15.82
C SER A 185 -10.27 -2.83 16.62
N GLY A 186 -11.30 -3.63 16.88
CA GLY A 186 -11.13 -5.03 17.16
C GLY A 186 -10.77 -5.31 18.60
N SER A 187 -11.76 -5.66 19.41
CA SER A 187 -11.56 -6.08 20.80
C SER A 187 -12.02 -7.52 21.00
N ASN A 188 -11.44 -8.22 21.98
CA ASN A 188 -11.97 -9.52 22.36
C ASN A 188 -13.46 -9.43 22.76
N PRO A 189 -14.26 -10.48 22.48
CA PRO A 189 -15.69 -10.46 22.77
C PRO A 189 -16.05 -10.16 24.24
N PRO A 190 -17.14 -9.42 24.52
CA PRO A 190 -18.07 -8.85 23.54
C PRO A 190 -17.50 -7.58 22.88
N THR A 191 -17.29 -7.64 21.57
CA THR A 191 -16.77 -6.52 20.78
C THR A 191 -17.87 -5.47 20.64
N PRO A 192 -17.65 -4.21 21.08
CA PRO A 192 -18.58 -3.13 20.78
C PRO A 192 -18.79 -3.04 19.26
N PRO A 193 -20.02 -2.83 18.76
CA PRO A 193 -20.25 -2.72 17.33
C PRO A 193 -19.56 -1.47 16.75
N GLY A 194 -18.81 -1.67 15.67
CA GLY A 194 -18.15 -0.59 14.93
C GLY A 194 -16.76 -0.23 15.45
N PHE A 195 -16.27 0.93 15.04
CA PHE A 195 -14.91 1.40 15.37
C PHE A 195 -14.97 2.42 16.49
N LEU A 196 -13.84 2.58 17.15
CA LEU A 196 -13.69 3.53 18.23
C LEU A 196 -12.72 4.61 17.78
N ILE A 197 -12.95 5.85 18.21
CA ILE A 197 -11.94 6.92 18.11
C ILE A 197 -11.67 7.54 19.46
N ALA A 198 -10.45 8.03 19.63
CA ALA A 198 -10.10 8.96 20.69
C ALA A 198 -9.24 10.07 20.11
N ASP A 199 -9.51 11.30 20.52
CA ASP A 199 -8.68 12.45 20.17
C ASP A 199 -7.67 12.69 21.29
N TYR A 200 -6.43 12.98 20.95
CA TYR A 200 -5.36 13.24 21.92
C TYR A 200 -4.83 14.64 21.72
N THR A 201 -4.95 15.48 22.73
CA THR A 201 -4.25 16.77 22.74
C THR A 201 -2.87 16.55 23.34
N VAL A 202 -1.84 16.72 22.51
CA VAL A 202 -0.44 16.57 22.89
C VAL A 202 0.19 17.95 22.92
N THR A 203 0.69 18.34 24.08
CA THR A 203 1.34 19.62 24.29
C THR A 203 2.79 19.40 24.65
N LYS A 204 3.71 20.03 23.91
CA LYS A 204 5.11 20.18 24.31
C LYS A 204 5.37 21.62 24.72
N LYS A 205 5.76 21.82 25.97
CA LYS A 205 6.12 23.14 26.52
C LYS A 205 7.38 23.04 27.35
N LYS A 206 8.39 23.86 27.05
CA LYS A 206 9.65 23.91 27.80
C LYS A 206 10.34 22.54 27.93
N GLY A 207 10.21 21.70 26.90
CA GLY A 207 10.79 20.36 26.85
C GLY A 207 9.96 19.26 27.52
N GLU A 208 8.85 19.58 28.20
CA GLU A 208 7.93 18.60 28.76
C GLU A 208 6.79 18.32 27.77
N THR A 209 6.52 17.03 27.53
CA THR A 209 5.40 16.57 26.69
C THR A 209 4.28 16.03 27.58
N SER A 210 3.05 16.51 27.40
CA SER A 210 1.87 16.05 28.12
C SER A 210 0.77 15.62 27.15
N PHE A 211 -0.01 14.62 27.53
CA PHE A 211 -1.10 14.05 26.74
C PHE A 211 -2.43 14.18 27.49
N GLU A 212 -3.46 14.63 26.78
CA GLU A 212 -4.83 14.70 27.27
C GLU A 212 -5.75 13.96 26.29
N PRO A 213 -6.08 12.68 26.56
CA PRO A 213 -7.01 11.93 25.74
C PRO A 213 -8.45 12.41 25.98
N SER A 214 -9.26 12.45 24.93
CA SER A 214 -10.71 12.60 25.02
C SER A 214 -11.36 11.30 25.53
N PRO A 215 -12.65 11.34 25.93
CA PRO A 215 -13.45 10.11 26.00
C PRO A 215 -13.39 9.34 24.68
N VAL A 216 -13.41 8.01 24.77
CA VAL A 216 -13.50 7.13 23.60
C VAL A 216 -14.91 7.17 23.03
N LEU A 217 -15.01 7.45 21.73
CA LEU A 217 -16.23 7.66 20.97
C LEU A 217 -16.51 6.49 20.03
N GLN A 218 -17.77 6.20 19.76
CA GLN A 218 -18.18 5.34 18.65
C GLN A 218 -18.03 6.09 17.31
N LEU A 219 -17.42 5.43 16.33
CA LEU A 219 -17.19 5.97 15.00
C LEU A 219 -18.31 5.55 14.04
N CYS A 220 -18.94 6.53 13.38
CA CYS A 220 -19.97 6.34 12.36
C CYS A 220 -21.00 5.25 12.72
N PRO A 221 -21.80 5.40 13.79
CA PRO A 221 -22.74 4.36 14.25
C PRO A 221 -23.77 3.93 13.20
N GLU A 222 -24.01 4.76 12.18
CA GLU A 222 -24.82 4.46 10.99
C GLU A 222 -24.21 3.40 10.06
N ILE A 223 -22.93 3.07 10.19
CA ILE A 223 -22.27 2.00 9.43
C ILE A 223 -22.33 0.71 10.25
N VAL A 224 -23.40 -0.06 10.04
CA VAL A 224 -23.83 -1.15 10.95
C VAL A 224 -23.10 -2.50 10.72
N GLY A 225 -22.10 -2.55 9.84
CA GLY A 225 -21.27 -3.73 9.58
C GLY A 225 -19.90 -3.64 10.25
N ASP A 226 -19.33 -4.78 10.65
CA ASP A 226 -17.92 -4.86 11.03
C ASP A 226 -17.08 -4.50 9.79
N MET A 227 -16.73 -3.22 9.64
CA MET A 227 -16.00 -2.76 8.46
C MET A 227 -14.65 -3.47 8.41
N GLY A 228 -14.34 -4.08 7.27
CA GLY A 228 -13.03 -4.69 7.09
C GLY A 228 -11.97 -3.60 6.99
N THR A 229 -11.04 -3.53 7.95
CA THR A 229 -9.80 -2.74 7.87
C THR A 229 -9.97 -1.26 7.51
N PRO A 230 -10.69 -0.48 8.31
CA PRO A 230 -10.83 0.94 8.02
C PRO A 230 -9.51 1.68 8.24
N PHE A 231 -9.28 2.75 7.49
CA PHE A 231 -8.15 3.67 7.70
C PHE A 231 -8.65 5.08 7.83
N ILE A 232 -8.04 5.84 8.73
CA ILE A 232 -8.30 7.26 8.84
C ILE A 232 -7.32 8.03 7.95
N SER A 233 -7.83 9.05 7.28
CA SER A 233 -7.03 10.04 6.53
C SER A 233 -6.04 10.77 7.41
N LYS A 234 -5.00 11.34 6.80
CA LYS A 234 -3.87 11.94 7.52
C LYS A 234 -4.25 13.21 8.28
N ASP A 235 -5.36 13.84 7.91
CA ASP A 235 -5.99 14.98 8.63
C ASP A 235 -7.10 14.54 9.61
N GLY A 236 -7.39 13.24 9.72
CA GLY A 236 -8.38 12.70 10.64
C GLY A 236 -9.84 12.97 10.28
N ARG A 237 -10.14 13.48 9.07
CA ARG A 237 -11.49 13.88 8.64
C ARG A 237 -12.26 12.77 7.94
N TYR A 238 -11.58 11.92 7.18
CA TYR A 238 -12.16 10.87 6.36
C TYR A 238 -11.76 9.48 6.84
N ILE A 239 -12.62 8.51 6.55
CA ILE A 239 -12.41 7.08 6.77
C ILE A 239 -12.60 6.37 5.44
N VAL A 240 -11.66 5.53 5.06
CA VAL A 240 -11.85 4.55 3.97
C VAL A 240 -12.04 3.18 4.58
N ALA A 241 -13.05 2.43 4.15
CA ALA A 241 -13.37 1.15 4.73
C ALA A 241 -14.10 0.21 3.77
N HIS A 242 -13.97 -1.10 3.98
CA HIS A 242 -14.79 -2.10 3.31
C HIS A 242 -16.15 -2.18 4.01
N ASP A 243 -17.19 -1.67 3.36
CA ASP A 243 -18.54 -1.60 3.90
C ASP A 243 -19.40 -2.78 3.42
N ASN A 244 -19.85 -3.58 4.38
CA ASN A 244 -20.76 -4.72 4.22
C ASN A 244 -22.09 -4.53 4.98
N SER A 245 -22.44 -3.29 5.34
CA SER A 245 -23.62 -2.96 6.15
C SER A 245 -24.96 -3.40 5.53
N ASP A 246 -25.02 -3.51 4.20
CA ASP A 246 -26.18 -4.02 3.47
C ASP A 246 -25.92 -5.45 2.98
N LEU A 247 -26.45 -6.44 3.70
CA LEU A 247 -26.29 -7.86 3.39
C LEU A 247 -26.93 -8.27 2.04
N GLU A 248 -27.81 -7.44 1.48
CA GLU A 248 -28.40 -7.70 0.16
C GLU A 248 -27.54 -7.14 -0.98
N LYS A 249 -26.57 -6.28 -0.68
CA LYS A 249 -25.65 -5.68 -1.66
C LYS A 249 -24.26 -6.31 -1.59
N THR A 250 -23.55 -6.23 -2.71
CA THR A 250 -22.13 -6.59 -2.72
C THR A 250 -21.36 -5.55 -1.93
N ALA A 251 -20.59 -6.00 -0.93
CA ALA A 251 -19.70 -5.12 -0.18
C ALA A 251 -18.69 -4.42 -1.10
N THR A 252 -18.42 -3.13 -0.85
CA THR A 252 -17.50 -2.30 -1.64
C THR A 252 -16.60 -1.49 -0.72
N LEU A 253 -15.45 -1.07 -1.25
CA LEU A 253 -14.63 -0.04 -0.62
C LEU A 253 -15.39 1.29 -0.71
N LYS A 254 -15.47 2.01 0.40
CA LYS A 254 -16.14 3.30 0.48
C LYS A 254 -15.31 4.30 1.27
N LEU A 255 -15.54 5.58 1.01
CA LEU A 255 -14.95 6.70 1.72
C LEU A 255 -16.07 7.50 2.39
N PHE A 256 -15.93 7.71 3.70
CA PHE A 256 -16.84 8.45 4.55
C PHE A 256 -16.15 9.69 5.12
N GLU A 257 -16.88 10.80 5.25
CA GLU A 257 -16.44 12.00 5.99
C GLU A 257 -17.02 11.95 7.40
N ILE A 258 -16.20 12.26 8.42
CA ILE A 258 -16.66 12.49 9.79
C ILE A 258 -17.17 13.94 9.86
N THR A 259 -18.49 14.09 9.82
CA THR A 259 -19.17 15.39 9.77
C THR A 259 -19.44 15.99 11.15
N GLY A 260 -19.40 15.18 12.20
CA GLY A 260 -19.71 15.62 13.56
C GLY A 260 -19.05 14.77 14.64
N VAL A 261 -18.76 15.42 15.77
CA VAL A 261 -18.16 14.80 16.96
C VAL A 261 -18.94 15.26 18.18
N ASP A 262 -19.56 14.31 18.89
CA ASP A 262 -20.30 14.58 20.12
C ASP A 262 -19.66 13.84 21.29
N TYR A 263 -18.81 14.55 22.04
CA TYR A 263 -18.16 14.01 23.24
C TYR A 263 -19.15 13.68 24.36
N SER A 264 -20.30 14.34 24.40
CA SER A 264 -21.31 14.11 25.44
C SER A 264 -22.09 12.83 25.18
N ALA A 265 -22.46 12.58 23.93
CA ALA A 265 -23.10 11.34 23.48
C ALA A 265 -22.08 10.22 23.18
N GLN A 266 -20.78 10.52 23.23
CA GLN A 266 -19.68 9.60 22.95
C GLN A 266 -19.77 8.95 21.56
N THR A 267 -20.11 9.75 20.55
CA THR A 267 -20.33 9.29 19.18
C THR A 267 -19.86 10.31 18.16
N THR A 268 -19.86 9.90 16.90
CA THR A 268 -19.66 10.73 15.72
C THR A 268 -20.84 10.61 14.77
N SER A 269 -20.84 11.43 13.72
CA SER A 269 -21.69 11.27 12.54
C SER A 269 -20.85 11.30 11.29
N CYS A 270 -21.22 10.52 10.29
CA CYS A 270 -20.50 10.43 9.03
C CYS A 270 -21.44 10.42 7.82
N ASP A 271 -20.92 10.96 6.71
CA ASP A 271 -21.59 10.94 5.40
C ASP A 271 -20.76 10.12 4.41
N LEU A 272 -21.44 9.31 3.58
CA LEU A 272 -20.80 8.63 2.46
C LEU A 272 -20.42 9.65 1.38
N VAL A 273 -19.13 9.73 1.06
CA VAL A 273 -18.60 10.63 0.02
C VAL A 273 -18.39 9.87 -1.29
N ILE A 274 -17.74 8.70 -1.22
CA ILE A 274 -17.40 7.89 -2.39
C ILE A 274 -17.77 6.43 -2.15
N ASP A 275 -18.46 5.81 -3.12
CA ASP A 275 -18.51 4.36 -3.26
C ASP A 275 -17.67 3.98 -4.48
N PHE A 276 -16.54 3.30 -4.25
CA PHE A 276 -15.63 2.93 -5.33
C PHE A 276 -16.22 1.83 -6.23
N GLY A 277 -17.30 1.16 -5.81
CA GLY A 277 -18.00 0.17 -6.62
C GLY A 277 -17.30 -1.19 -6.73
N PHE A 278 -16.14 -1.37 -6.08
CA PHE A 278 -15.37 -2.62 -6.07
C PHE A 278 -14.94 -3.02 -4.67
N ARG A 279 -14.60 -4.29 -4.50
CA ARG A 279 -14.00 -4.83 -3.28
C ARG A 279 -12.51 -4.53 -3.27
N ALA A 280 -12.04 -4.00 -2.16
CA ALA A 280 -10.62 -3.84 -1.84
C ALA A 280 -10.44 -4.05 -0.33
N SER A 281 -9.18 -4.20 0.07
CA SER A 281 -8.76 -4.41 1.45
C SER A 281 -7.92 -3.21 1.92
N LYS A 282 -7.12 -3.38 3.00
CA LYS A 282 -6.33 -2.34 3.68
C LYS A 282 -5.87 -1.24 2.72
N ALA A 283 -6.25 -0.02 3.05
CA ALA A 283 -5.97 1.19 2.30
C ALA A 283 -5.04 2.13 3.08
N ASP A 284 -4.57 3.19 2.44
CA ASP A 284 -3.91 4.32 3.08
C ASP A 284 -4.14 5.59 2.25
N PHE A 285 -4.19 6.74 2.92
CA PHE A 285 -4.27 8.05 2.30
C PHE A 285 -2.87 8.61 2.07
N SER A 286 -2.67 9.39 1.01
CA SER A 286 -1.47 10.22 0.87
C SER A 286 -1.44 11.32 1.96
N PHE A 287 -0.26 11.92 2.21
CA PHE A 287 -0.07 12.92 3.27
C PHE A 287 -0.88 14.19 3.08
N ASP A 288 -1.22 14.52 1.84
CA ASP A 288 -2.07 15.63 1.44
C ASP A 288 -3.53 15.21 1.17
N ASN A 289 -3.88 13.93 1.42
CA ASN A 289 -5.16 13.32 1.11
C ASN A 289 -5.59 13.43 -0.38
N SER A 290 -4.68 13.69 -1.31
CA SER A 290 -4.98 13.77 -2.74
C SER A 290 -5.10 12.38 -3.39
N GLN A 291 -4.65 11.33 -2.72
CA GLN A 291 -4.67 9.97 -3.24
C GLN A 291 -5.04 8.95 -2.16
N VAL A 292 -5.58 7.82 -2.59
CA VAL A 292 -5.74 6.63 -1.76
C VAL A 292 -5.11 5.45 -2.48
N THR A 293 -4.37 4.63 -1.73
CA THR A 293 -3.87 3.34 -2.21
C THR A 293 -4.51 2.21 -1.42
N PHE A 294 -4.71 1.06 -2.05
CA PHE A 294 -5.26 -0.14 -1.43
C PHE A 294 -4.76 -1.39 -2.15
N HIS A 295 -4.90 -2.54 -1.51
CA HIS A 295 -4.67 -3.81 -2.19
C HIS A 295 -5.98 -4.51 -2.56
N LEU A 296 -5.98 -5.11 -3.75
CA LEU A 296 -6.99 -6.04 -4.21
C LEU A 296 -6.78 -7.40 -3.53
N SER A 297 -7.86 -8.15 -3.30
CA SER A 297 -7.77 -9.56 -2.90
C SER A 297 -8.59 -10.42 -3.84
N THR A 298 -7.96 -11.43 -4.44
CA THR A 298 -8.62 -12.26 -5.47
C THR A 298 -9.51 -13.37 -4.92
N ASN A 299 -9.72 -13.56 -3.62
CA ASN A 299 -10.86 -14.33 -3.06
C ASN A 299 -11.08 -13.92 -1.60
N ASP A 300 -12.34 -13.72 -1.19
CA ASP A 300 -12.80 -13.14 0.08
C ASP A 300 -11.76 -12.87 1.17
N TYR A 301 -11.72 -11.61 1.56
CA TYR A 301 -11.08 -11.08 2.75
C TYR A 301 -11.42 -11.93 3.99
N ILE A 302 -10.48 -12.75 4.48
CA ILE A 302 -10.22 -13.13 5.88
C ILE A 302 -8.85 -13.83 5.89
N THR A 303 -7.76 -13.08 5.99
CA THR A 303 -6.50 -13.64 6.51
C THR A 303 -6.45 -13.32 8.00
N THR A 304 -6.10 -14.31 8.81
CA THR A 304 -5.72 -14.08 10.21
C THR A 304 -4.52 -13.13 10.21
N PHE A 305 -4.70 -11.92 10.76
CA PHE A 305 -3.71 -10.82 10.76
C PHE A 305 -2.32 -11.18 11.34
N ILE A 306 -2.23 -12.34 12.00
CA ILE A 306 -1.08 -12.78 12.77
C ILE A 306 -0.06 -13.54 11.90
N ASP A 307 -0.50 -14.18 10.81
CA ASP A 307 0.37 -14.98 9.94
C ASP A 307 0.46 -14.34 8.55
N GLY A 308 1.55 -13.62 8.29
CA GLY A 308 1.83 -12.95 7.02
C GLY A 308 1.79 -13.87 5.79
N GLY A 309 1.68 -13.24 4.61
CA GLY A 309 1.71 -13.93 3.32
C GLY A 309 0.37 -14.45 2.83
N ILE A 310 0.34 -14.85 1.56
CA ILE A 310 -0.90 -15.13 0.83
C ILE A 310 -1.09 -16.64 0.66
N ASP A 311 -2.26 -17.15 1.00
CA ASP A 311 -2.60 -18.56 0.75
C ASP A 311 -2.87 -18.81 -0.73
N PHE A 312 -2.55 -20.00 -1.21
CA PHE A 312 -3.10 -20.48 -2.48
C PHE A 312 -4.64 -20.59 -2.40
N PRO A 313 -5.41 -20.18 -3.42
CA PRO A 313 -5.01 -19.62 -4.72
C PRO A 313 -5.12 -18.08 -4.78
N HIS A 314 -5.08 -17.39 -3.64
CA HIS A 314 -5.28 -15.95 -3.56
C HIS A 314 -4.08 -15.20 -4.17
N ILE A 315 -4.36 -14.02 -4.68
CA ILE A 315 -3.43 -13.07 -5.30
C ILE A 315 -3.85 -11.69 -4.80
N THR A 316 -2.88 -10.81 -4.56
CA THR A 316 -3.15 -9.42 -4.20
C THR A 316 -2.31 -8.48 -5.03
N ASP A 317 -2.84 -7.28 -5.28
CA ASP A 317 -2.14 -6.26 -6.05
C ASP A 317 -2.44 -4.87 -5.52
N ILE A 318 -1.49 -3.97 -5.68
CA ILE A 318 -1.60 -2.59 -5.25
C ILE A 318 -2.29 -1.76 -6.33
N VAL A 319 -3.21 -0.91 -5.89
CA VAL A 319 -3.94 0.05 -6.70
C VAL A 319 -3.81 1.42 -6.04
N ILE A 320 -3.84 2.47 -6.86
CA ILE A 320 -3.97 3.85 -6.44
C ILE A 320 -5.14 4.51 -7.14
N VAL A 321 -5.81 5.42 -6.44
CA VAL A 321 -6.82 6.32 -6.97
C VAL A 321 -6.47 7.78 -6.64
N ASP A 322 -6.70 8.67 -7.61
CA ASP A 322 -6.57 10.11 -7.42
C ASP A 322 -7.91 10.69 -6.97
N LEU A 323 -7.90 11.37 -5.82
CA LEU A 323 -9.07 11.98 -5.21
C LEU A 323 -9.24 13.41 -5.71
N MET A 324 -10.48 13.78 -6.03
CA MET A 324 -10.84 15.15 -6.34
C MET A 324 -11.07 15.93 -5.04
N GLN A 325 -10.38 17.05 -4.88
CA GLN A 325 -10.53 17.95 -3.73
C GLN A 325 -11.10 19.31 -4.14
N ALA A 326 -11.98 19.87 -3.31
CA ALA A 326 -12.41 21.26 -3.42
C ALA A 326 -11.33 22.22 -2.89
N GLU A 327 -11.53 23.53 -3.05
CA GLU A 327 -10.57 24.55 -2.60
C GLU A 327 -10.27 24.52 -1.08
N ASP A 328 -11.23 24.03 -0.28
CA ASP A 328 -11.09 23.87 1.17
C ASP A 328 -10.45 22.53 1.58
N GLY A 329 -9.96 21.76 0.61
CA GLY A 329 -9.38 20.43 0.80
C GLY A 329 -10.40 19.31 1.03
N SER A 330 -11.71 19.59 0.96
CA SER A 330 -12.71 18.55 1.09
C SER A 330 -12.69 17.60 -0.10
N ILE A 331 -12.74 16.28 0.16
CA ILE A 331 -12.82 15.26 -0.88
C ILE A 331 -14.25 15.25 -1.46
N THR A 332 -14.36 15.30 -2.78
CA THR A 332 -15.65 15.38 -3.50
C THR A 332 -15.88 14.22 -4.47
N GLY A 333 -14.85 13.42 -4.74
CA GLY A 333 -14.90 12.28 -5.65
C GLY A 333 -13.50 11.77 -5.99
N TYR A 334 -13.39 11.07 -7.11
CA TYR A 334 -12.12 10.54 -7.64
C TYR A 334 -12.18 10.52 -9.18
N GLU A 335 -11.02 10.62 -9.85
CA GLU A 335 -10.98 10.73 -11.33
C GLU A 335 -9.99 9.77 -12.00
N GLY A 336 -8.87 9.47 -11.35
CA GLY A 336 -7.82 8.60 -11.87
C GLY A 336 -7.73 7.29 -11.09
N ILE A 337 -7.50 6.17 -11.78
CA ILE A 337 -7.20 4.88 -11.15
C ILE A 337 -6.05 4.17 -11.87
N SER A 338 -5.17 3.53 -11.11
CA SER A 338 -4.10 2.73 -11.69
C SER A 338 -3.80 1.50 -10.85
N ARG A 339 -3.64 0.35 -11.50
CA ARG A 339 -3.13 -0.86 -10.87
C ARG A 339 -1.61 -0.82 -10.93
N LEU A 340 -0.99 -0.62 -9.77
CA LEU A 340 0.46 -0.41 -9.65
C LEU A 340 1.26 -1.70 -9.72
N THR A 341 0.66 -2.84 -9.34
CA THR A 341 1.28 -4.16 -9.45
C THR A 341 0.37 -5.16 -10.13
N THR A 342 0.96 -6.12 -10.84
CA THR A 342 0.19 -7.22 -11.42
C THR A 342 0.80 -8.57 -11.07
N SER A 343 0.07 -9.36 -10.30
CA SER A 343 0.48 -10.68 -9.86
C SER A 343 -0.28 -11.75 -10.65
N LEU A 344 0.45 -12.73 -11.19
CA LEU A 344 -0.09 -13.77 -12.06
C LEU A 344 -0.05 -15.18 -11.44
N GLU A 345 0.81 -15.36 -10.44
CA GLU A 345 1.02 -16.65 -9.80
C GLU A 345 0.13 -16.79 -8.55
N PRO A 346 -0.66 -17.87 -8.43
CA PRO A 346 -1.46 -18.11 -7.24
C PRO A 346 -0.62 -18.24 -5.97
N GLY A 347 -1.04 -17.57 -4.89
CA GLY A 347 -0.33 -17.50 -3.61
C GLY A 347 0.82 -16.50 -3.60
N VAL A 348 1.02 -15.72 -4.66
CA VAL A 348 1.99 -14.62 -4.77
C VAL A 348 1.24 -13.31 -4.88
N GLY A 349 1.77 -12.23 -4.32
CA GLY A 349 1.12 -10.94 -4.41
C GLY A 349 1.83 -9.80 -3.70
N ASN A 350 1.16 -8.65 -3.77
CA ASN A 350 1.60 -7.39 -3.20
C ASN A 350 0.48 -6.83 -2.34
N TYR A 351 0.79 -6.45 -1.10
CA TYR A 351 -0.22 -6.06 -0.12
C TYR A 351 0.29 -4.98 0.82
N PHE A 352 -0.64 -4.38 1.55
CA PHE A 352 -0.37 -3.35 2.59
C PHE A 352 0.31 -2.12 2.04
N PRO A 353 -0.31 -1.48 1.05
CA PRO A 353 0.27 -0.26 0.56
C PRO A 353 0.12 0.84 1.62
N ALA A 354 1.11 1.71 1.67
CA ALA A 354 1.14 2.87 2.54
C ALA A 354 1.99 3.97 1.90
N PHE A 355 1.59 5.22 2.08
CA PHE A 355 2.36 6.34 1.56
C PHE A 355 3.54 6.68 2.47
N PHE A 356 4.66 7.03 1.86
CA PHE A 356 5.69 7.88 2.45
C PHE A 356 5.31 9.36 2.30
N PRO A 357 5.87 10.26 3.12
CA PRO A 357 5.63 11.71 3.02
C PRO A 357 5.97 12.33 1.65
N ASP A 358 6.86 11.69 0.88
CA ASP A 358 7.26 12.14 -0.46
C ASP A 358 6.32 11.66 -1.59
N GLY A 359 5.21 11.00 -1.25
CA GLY A 359 4.22 10.49 -2.20
C GLY A 359 4.52 9.08 -2.71
N LYS A 360 5.68 8.48 -2.39
CA LYS A 360 5.98 7.11 -2.79
C LYS A 360 5.19 6.09 -1.98
N ILE A 361 4.99 4.91 -2.55
CA ILE A 361 4.19 3.85 -1.94
C ILE A 361 5.11 2.72 -1.48
N PHE A 362 5.10 2.49 -0.17
CA PHE A 362 5.57 1.25 0.43
C PHE A 362 4.56 0.13 0.21
N TYR A 363 5.02 -1.11 0.02
CA TYR A 363 4.20 -2.32 0.14
C TYR A 363 5.05 -3.55 0.49
N ILE A 364 4.37 -4.61 0.94
CA ILE A 364 4.96 -5.94 1.14
C ILE A 364 4.68 -6.79 -0.09
N ALA A 365 5.71 -7.44 -0.63
CA ALA A 365 5.56 -8.47 -1.65
C ALA A 365 5.86 -9.83 -1.04
N ASN A 366 5.06 -10.85 -1.35
CA ASN A 366 5.40 -12.24 -1.04
C ASN A 366 5.68 -13.02 -2.33
N LYS A 367 6.75 -13.81 -2.34
CA LYS A 367 7.21 -14.55 -3.53
C LYS A 367 6.70 -15.97 -3.61
N VAL A 368 6.20 -16.51 -2.50
CA VAL A 368 5.72 -17.88 -2.41
C VAL A 368 4.42 -17.94 -1.59
N PRO A 369 3.58 -18.97 -1.83
CA PRO A 369 2.38 -19.20 -1.03
C PRO A 369 2.70 -19.47 0.45
N ARG A 370 1.91 -18.89 1.36
CA ARG A 370 2.01 -19.09 2.81
C ARG A 370 1.89 -20.56 3.22
N ASN A 371 1.06 -21.32 2.52
CA ASN A 371 0.73 -22.71 2.83
C ASN A 371 1.64 -23.74 2.14
N ALA A 372 2.72 -23.33 1.47
CA ALA A 372 3.67 -24.25 0.85
C ALA A 372 4.45 -25.02 1.94
N PRO A 373 4.23 -26.35 2.11
CA PRO A 373 4.92 -27.12 3.14
C PRO A 373 6.35 -27.42 2.68
N ASN A 374 7.33 -27.08 3.53
CA ASN A 374 8.78 -27.28 3.36
C ASN A 374 9.48 -26.29 2.43
N TYR A 375 10.13 -25.27 3.01
CA TYR A 375 11.27 -24.62 2.37
C TYR A 375 12.51 -24.69 3.25
N ASP A 376 13.56 -25.24 2.64
CA ASP A 376 14.96 -24.98 2.94
C ASP A 376 15.24 -23.56 2.43
N VAL A 377 15.81 -22.67 3.26
CA VAL A 377 15.72 -21.20 3.13
C VAL A 377 16.52 -20.62 1.94
N GLY A 378 17.03 -21.47 1.04
CA GLY A 378 17.57 -21.10 -0.27
C GLY A 378 18.54 -19.91 -0.31
N PRO A 379 18.88 -19.42 -1.50
CA PRO A 379 19.47 -18.10 -1.71
C PRO A 379 18.47 -16.96 -1.43
N ALA A 380 18.97 -15.72 -1.40
CA ALA A 380 18.18 -14.51 -1.20
C ALA A 380 16.98 -14.33 -2.16
N GLU A 381 17.08 -14.89 -3.36
CA GLU A 381 16.01 -14.92 -4.36
C GLU A 381 14.84 -15.86 -4.02
N ASP A 382 15.02 -16.79 -3.08
CA ASP A 382 13.99 -17.75 -2.63
C ASP A 382 13.24 -17.27 -1.38
N ARG A 383 13.47 -16.01 -0.97
CA ARG A 383 12.89 -15.40 0.24
C ARG A 383 11.38 -15.29 0.16
N ARG A 384 10.74 -15.42 1.32
CA ARG A 384 9.28 -15.33 1.41
C ARG A 384 8.75 -13.92 1.22
N PHE A 385 9.37 -12.92 1.85
CA PHE A 385 8.89 -11.54 1.83
C PHE A 385 9.94 -10.54 1.35
N GLU A 386 9.45 -9.51 0.64
CA GLU A 386 10.20 -8.31 0.29
C GLU A 386 9.44 -7.06 0.73
N LEU A 387 10.17 -6.07 1.23
CA LEU A 387 9.68 -4.73 1.54
C LEU A 387 10.09 -3.82 0.38
N ARG A 388 9.11 -3.24 -0.30
CA ARG A 388 9.32 -2.49 -1.53
C ARG A 388 8.82 -1.07 -1.41
N VAL A 389 9.49 -0.17 -2.12
CA VAL A 389 9.08 1.21 -2.33
C VAL A 389 8.96 1.45 -3.83
N LEU A 390 7.84 2.03 -4.23
CA LEU A 390 7.46 2.28 -5.60
C LEU A 390 7.13 3.75 -5.81
N ASP A 391 7.53 4.27 -6.96
CA ASP A 391 7.13 5.59 -7.43
C ASP A 391 5.80 5.50 -8.21
N PRO A 392 4.69 6.05 -7.69
CA PRO A 392 3.40 5.97 -8.37
C PRO A 392 3.24 7.00 -9.49
N ASP A 393 4.14 7.96 -9.65
CA ASP A 393 4.03 9.03 -10.66
C ASP A 393 4.34 8.52 -12.08
N THR A 394 5.03 7.39 -12.18
CA THR A 394 5.31 6.73 -13.47
C THR A 394 4.10 5.96 -14.00
N ALA A 395 3.11 5.70 -13.14
CA ALA A 395 1.98 4.86 -13.49
C ALA A 395 0.88 5.64 -14.23
N LEU A 396 0.45 5.11 -15.38
CA LEU A 396 -0.64 5.67 -16.17
C LEU A 396 -1.95 5.62 -15.38
N ARG A 397 -2.60 6.78 -15.25
CA ARG A 397 -3.88 6.96 -14.54
C ARG A 397 -5.04 6.79 -15.51
N GLN A 398 -5.67 5.63 -15.49
CA GLN A 398 -6.81 5.36 -16.36
C GLN A 398 -8.08 6.06 -15.87
N THR A 399 -8.99 6.34 -16.80
CA THR A 399 -10.31 6.87 -16.45
C THR A 399 -11.06 5.85 -15.63
N ASN A 400 -11.79 6.32 -14.62
CA ASN A 400 -12.58 5.43 -13.80
C ASN A 400 -13.68 4.68 -14.59
N ILE A 401 -13.53 3.35 -14.65
CA ILE A 401 -14.46 2.43 -15.31
C ILE A 401 -15.55 1.90 -14.38
N PHE A 402 -15.45 2.12 -13.07
CA PHE A 402 -16.30 1.49 -12.07
C PHE A 402 -17.59 2.25 -11.77
N ASP A 403 -17.64 3.57 -12.04
CA ASP A 403 -18.83 4.40 -11.78
C ASP A 403 -20.00 4.11 -12.72
N LEU A 404 -19.73 3.64 -13.94
CA LEU A 404 -20.75 3.36 -14.94
C LEU A 404 -20.89 1.86 -15.17
N ALA A 405 -22.06 1.32 -14.85
CA ALA A 405 -22.36 -0.11 -14.98
C ALA A 405 -22.05 -0.68 -16.39
N GLY A 406 -22.25 0.12 -17.44
CA GLY A 406 -21.89 -0.25 -18.81
C GLY A 406 -20.38 -0.38 -19.04
N HIS A 407 -19.58 0.59 -18.58
CA HIS A 407 -18.12 0.56 -18.71
C HIS A 407 -17.54 -0.60 -17.91
N ARG A 408 -17.98 -0.77 -16.66
CA ARG A 408 -17.58 -1.90 -15.82
C ARG A 408 -17.90 -3.24 -16.50
N SER A 409 -19.11 -3.42 -17.04
CA SER A 409 -19.49 -4.65 -17.73
C SER A 409 -18.62 -4.95 -18.95
N ASN A 410 -18.23 -3.91 -19.70
CA ASN A 410 -17.33 -4.03 -20.85
C ASN A 410 -15.92 -4.40 -20.40
N ALA A 411 -15.37 -3.72 -19.39
CA ALA A 411 -14.06 -4.03 -18.81
C ALA A 411 -14.01 -5.46 -18.24
N GLU A 412 -15.06 -5.89 -17.54
CA GLU A 412 -15.19 -7.28 -17.07
C GLU A 412 -15.21 -8.28 -18.24
N THR A 413 -15.86 -7.93 -19.35
CA THR A 413 -15.90 -8.78 -20.55
C THR A 413 -14.53 -8.89 -21.21
N ILE A 414 -13.83 -7.77 -21.38
CA ILE A 414 -12.50 -7.72 -21.98
C ILE A 414 -11.51 -8.49 -21.09
N GLY A 415 -11.50 -8.21 -19.79
CA GLY A 415 -10.61 -8.89 -18.87
C GLY A 415 -10.88 -10.39 -18.76
N ARG A 416 -12.14 -10.85 -18.88
CA ARG A 416 -12.45 -12.29 -18.98
C ARG A 416 -11.86 -12.89 -20.26
N SER A 417 -11.98 -12.18 -21.38
CA SER A 417 -11.39 -12.62 -22.65
C SER A 417 -9.87 -12.75 -22.52
N TRP A 418 -9.22 -11.78 -21.85
CA TRP A 418 -7.78 -11.85 -21.58
C TRP A 418 -7.43 -13.07 -20.71
N GLN A 419 -8.12 -13.27 -19.59
CA GLN A 419 -7.87 -14.38 -18.68
C GLN A 419 -7.99 -15.74 -19.39
N GLN A 420 -9.03 -15.92 -20.21
CA GLN A 420 -9.26 -17.15 -20.97
C GLN A 420 -8.13 -17.48 -21.95
N GLN A 421 -7.53 -16.46 -22.56
CA GLN A 421 -6.47 -16.63 -23.54
C GLN A 421 -5.09 -16.78 -22.89
N CYS A 422 -4.83 -15.99 -21.84
CA CYS A 422 -3.48 -15.83 -21.29
C CYS A 422 -3.20 -16.65 -20.05
N ILE A 423 -4.23 -17.07 -19.30
CA ILE A 423 -4.09 -17.90 -18.09
C ILE A 423 -5.12 -19.04 -18.11
N PRO A 424 -5.04 -19.94 -19.12
CA PRO A 424 -6.00 -21.02 -19.25
C PRO A 424 -5.90 -21.99 -18.07
N GLY A 425 -7.02 -22.21 -17.36
CA GLY A 425 -7.11 -23.13 -16.22
C GLY A 425 -7.15 -22.46 -14.85
N ASN A 426 -6.95 -21.14 -14.77
CA ASN A 426 -7.24 -20.37 -13.56
C ASN A 426 -8.73 -19.94 -13.62
N ASP A 427 -9.63 -20.84 -13.21
CA ASP A 427 -11.08 -20.61 -13.31
C ASP A 427 -11.48 -19.47 -12.34
N PRO A 428 -11.96 -18.32 -12.83
CA PRO A 428 -12.27 -17.20 -11.95
C PRO A 428 -13.51 -17.54 -11.12
N VAL A 429 -13.35 -17.62 -9.81
CA VAL A 429 -14.48 -17.46 -8.89
C VAL A 429 -15.08 -16.08 -9.16
N MET A 430 -16.34 -16.06 -9.59
CA MET A 430 -17.08 -14.94 -10.17
C MET A 430 -16.90 -13.58 -9.45
N GLY A 431 -16.93 -12.49 -10.25
CA GLY A 431 -17.26 -11.13 -9.81
C GLY A 431 -16.07 -10.18 -9.66
N SER A 432 -16.22 -8.95 -10.19
CA SER A 432 -15.36 -7.74 -10.14
C SER A 432 -13.89 -7.83 -10.59
N LYS A 433 -13.27 -9.01 -10.64
CA LYS A 433 -11.80 -9.13 -10.83
C LYS A 433 -11.33 -8.98 -12.26
N SER A 434 -12.14 -9.41 -13.22
CA SER A 434 -11.81 -9.30 -14.64
C SER A 434 -11.63 -7.83 -15.07
N ALA A 435 -12.38 -6.89 -14.47
CA ALA A 435 -12.17 -5.45 -14.72
C ALA A 435 -10.74 -4.99 -14.36
N TRP A 436 -10.10 -5.57 -13.34
CA TRP A 436 -8.71 -5.23 -12.98
C TRP A 436 -7.68 -5.71 -13.99
N HIS A 437 -7.95 -6.83 -14.68
CA HIS A 437 -7.10 -7.25 -15.79
C HIS A 437 -7.18 -6.28 -16.95
N PHE A 438 -8.37 -5.74 -17.25
CA PHE A 438 -8.51 -4.66 -18.22
C PHE A 438 -7.64 -3.45 -17.84
N LEU A 439 -7.64 -3.03 -16.57
CA LEU A 439 -6.79 -1.93 -16.08
C LEU A 439 -5.27 -2.21 -16.14
N SER A 440 -4.85 -3.40 -16.55
CA SER A 440 -3.44 -3.78 -16.72
C SER A 440 -3.01 -3.87 -18.19
N LEU A 441 -3.95 -3.66 -19.13
CA LEU A 441 -3.71 -3.70 -20.58
C LEU A 441 -3.44 -2.28 -21.09
N ALA A 442 -2.47 -2.15 -21.99
CA ALA A 442 -2.35 -0.97 -22.84
C ALA A 442 -3.48 -0.93 -23.87
N GLU A 443 -3.81 0.26 -24.38
CA GLU A 443 -4.81 0.43 -25.45
C GLU A 443 -4.59 -0.53 -26.64
N SER A 444 -3.34 -0.69 -27.11
CA SER A 444 -3.02 -1.57 -28.24
C SER A 444 -3.32 -3.04 -27.94
N GLN A 445 -2.93 -3.53 -26.77
CA GLN A 445 -3.17 -4.90 -26.33
C GLN A 445 -4.67 -5.19 -26.19
N CYS A 446 -5.43 -4.23 -25.66
CA CYS A 446 -6.88 -4.32 -25.57
C CYS A 446 -7.52 -4.39 -26.97
N ASN A 447 -7.11 -3.51 -27.87
CA ASN A 447 -7.62 -3.47 -29.24
C ASN A 447 -7.32 -4.75 -30.01
N GLU A 448 -6.10 -5.31 -29.89
CA GLU A 448 -5.71 -6.58 -30.50
C GLU A 448 -6.55 -7.74 -29.94
N LEU A 449 -6.63 -7.87 -28.61
CA LEU A 449 -7.43 -8.89 -27.92
C LEU A 449 -8.89 -8.88 -28.40
N VAL A 450 -9.53 -7.71 -28.43
CA VAL A 450 -10.93 -7.58 -28.87
C VAL A 450 -11.05 -7.79 -30.38
N SER A 451 -10.10 -7.33 -31.17
CA SER A 451 -10.15 -7.44 -32.63
C SER A 451 -9.97 -8.88 -33.11
N GLU A 452 -9.08 -9.63 -32.49
CA GLU A 452 -8.69 -10.96 -32.95
C GLU A 452 -9.43 -12.09 -32.23
N GLN A 453 -9.68 -11.94 -30.92
CA GLN A 453 -10.19 -13.04 -30.10
C GLN A 453 -11.69 -12.96 -29.80
N TRP A 454 -12.35 -11.81 -30.02
CA TRP A 454 -13.78 -11.69 -29.78
C TRP A 454 -14.62 -12.40 -30.87
N ALA A 455 -15.26 -13.50 -30.48
CA ALA A 455 -16.15 -14.29 -31.34
C ALA A 455 -17.64 -13.91 -31.25
N GLY A 456 -17.99 -12.90 -30.46
CA GLY A 456 -19.38 -12.47 -30.25
C GLY A 456 -19.93 -11.58 -31.39
N ASN A 457 -21.10 -10.96 -31.16
CA ASN A 457 -21.73 -10.12 -32.17
C ASN A 457 -20.93 -8.82 -32.44
N GLN A 458 -21.07 -8.27 -33.65
CA GLN A 458 -20.30 -7.10 -34.13
C GLN A 458 -20.65 -5.79 -33.42
N LEU A 459 -21.91 -5.61 -33.00
CA LEU A 459 -22.32 -4.43 -32.24
C LEU A 459 -21.58 -4.38 -30.90
N ARG A 460 -21.57 -5.51 -30.19
CA ARG A 460 -20.87 -5.68 -28.93
C ARG A 460 -19.36 -5.51 -29.12
N LYS A 461 -18.78 -6.06 -30.19
CA LYS A 461 -17.37 -5.86 -30.52
C LYS A 461 -17.02 -4.37 -30.61
N LYS A 462 -17.86 -3.58 -31.27
CA LYS A 462 -17.67 -2.13 -31.38
C LYS A 462 -17.69 -1.44 -30.00
N GLU A 463 -18.64 -1.79 -29.14
CA GLU A 463 -18.71 -1.25 -27.77
C GLU A 463 -17.46 -1.60 -26.94
N LEU A 464 -16.93 -2.82 -27.09
CA LEU A 464 -15.71 -3.24 -26.40
C LEU A 464 -14.48 -2.47 -26.92
N LEU A 465 -14.38 -2.24 -28.23
CA LEU A 465 -13.30 -1.41 -28.81
C LEU A 465 -13.40 0.06 -28.35
N GLU A 466 -14.61 0.61 -28.24
CA GLU A 466 -14.82 1.94 -27.65
C GLU A 466 -14.38 1.99 -26.18
N THR A 467 -14.49 0.86 -25.45
CA THR A 467 -13.98 0.75 -24.07
C THR A 467 -12.46 0.62 -24.02
N CYS A 468 -11.82 -0.01 -25.01
CA CYS A 468 -10.36 -0.07 -25.09
C CYS A 468 -9.72 1.32 -25.19
N ALA A 469 -10.40 2.30 -25.80
CA ALA A 469 -9.94 3.69 -25.83
C ALA A 469 -9.92 4.37 -24.44
N LEU A 470 -10.55 3.76 -23.42
CA LEU A 470 -10.50 4.21 -22.03
C LEU A 470 -9.32 3.60 -21.24
N ALA A 471 -8.63 2.59 -21.79
CA ALA A 471 -7.52 1.90 -21.14
C ALA A 471 -6.21 2.72 -21.08
N LEU A 472 -6.18 3.89 -21.75
CA LEU A 472 -5.02 4.73 -22.04
C LEU A 472 -3.91 4.06 -22.89
#